data_AF-A0A519MN10-F1
#
_entry.id   AF-A0A519MN10-F1
#
_cell.length_a   1.000
_cell.length_b   1.000
_cell.length_c   1.000
_cell.angle_alpha   90.00
_cell.angle_beta   90.00
_cell.angle_gamma   90.00
#
_symmetry.space_group_name_H-M   'P 1'
#
loop_
_entity.id
_entity.type
_entity.pdbx_description
1 polymer ?
#
loop_
_entity_poly.entity_id
_entity_poly.type
_entity_poly.pdbx_seq_one_letter_code
_entity_poly.pdbx_strand_id
1 'polypeptide(L)'
;MARELNQSRLTAVFESGRERVAILQRADGSTLKITTDTKPWRIEAFDGRKATFVSADDGRVERPLEAGTPPATRTPPGPVMDRARKPATNQ
;
A
#
# COMPACT_ATOMS: atom_id res chain seq x y z
N MET A 1 -2.00 -18.71 7.49
CA MET A 1 -1.62 -18.02 6.23
C MET A 1 -2.75 -17.25 5.53
N ALA A 2 -3.91 -17.84 5.20
CA ALA A 2 -4.99 -17.08 4.52
C ALA A 2 -5.52 -15.88 5.34
N ARG A 3 -5.69 -16.05 6.67
CA ARG A 3 -6.04 -14.95 7.59
C ARG A 3 -4.95 -13.89 7.68
N GLU A 4 -3.67 -14.30 7.71
CA GLU A 4 -2.54 -13.36 7.74
C GLU A 4 -2.50 -12.51 6.48
N LEU A 5 -2.68 -13.10 5.30
CA LEU A 5 -2.68 -12.40 4.02
C LEU A 5 -3.82 -11.36 3.93
N ASN A 6 -5.00 -11.70 4.46
CA ASN A 6 -6.13 -10.78 4.56
C ASN A 6 -5.88 -9.61 5.52
N GLN A 7 -5.15 -9.85 6.61
CA GLN A 7 -4.79 -8.82 7.59
C GLN A 7 -3.55 -8.01 7.19
N SER A 8 -2.79 -8.49 6.21
CA SER A 8 -1.53 -7.85 5.78
C SER A 8 -1.77 -6.85 4.66
N ARG A 9 -1.16 -5.68 4.75
CA ARG A 9 -1.26 -4.62 3.75
C ARG A 9 -0.19 -4.81 2.70
N LEU A 10 -0.55 -4.83 1.42
CA LEU A 10 0.44 -4.90 0.36
C LEU A 10 1.14 -3.54 0.26
N THR A 11 2.46 -3.51 0.46
CA THR A 11 3.25 -2.26 0.49
C THR A 11 4.11 -2.08 -0.75
N ALA A 12 4.53 -3.18 -1.39
CA ALA A 12 5.27 -3.12 -2.65
C ALA A 12 5.10 -4.42 -3.45
N VAL A 13 5.28 -4.31 -4.77
CA VAL A 13 5.41 -5.46 -5.67
C VAL A 13 6.62 -5.19 -6.57
N PHE A 14 7.51 -6.17 -6.65
CA PHE A 14 8.67 -6.15 -7.54
C PHE A 14 8.46 -7.21 -8.63
N GLU A 15 8.55 -6.78 -9.89
CA GLU A 15 8.42 -7.67 -11.04
C GLU A 15 9.75 -7.66 -11.82
N SER A 16 10.29 -8.86 -12.04
CA SER A 16 11.52 -9.06 -12.81
C SER A 16 11.32 -10.21 -13.79
N GLY A 17 10.98 -9.87 -15.03
CA GLY A 17 10.69 -10.86 -16.08
C GLY A 17 9.49 -11.75 -15.70
N ARG A 18 9.77 -13.00 -15.32
CA ARG A 18 8.75 -13.98 -14.90
C ARG A 18 8.59 -14.07 -13.39
N GLU A 19 9.53 -13.51 -12.64
CA GLU A 19 9.49 -13.53 -11.19
C GLU A 19 8.70 -12.34 -10.67
N ARG A 20 7.86 -12.59 -9.67
CA ARG A 20 7.10 -11.56 -8.95
C ARG A 20 7.26 -11.76 -7.47
N VAL A 21 7.51 -10.66 -6.77
CA VAL A 21 7.72 -10.63 -5.33
C VAL A 21 6.81 -9.57 -4.74
N ALA A 22 5.85 -9.99 -3.94
CA ALA A 22 4.98 -9.12 -3.18
C ALA A 22 5.54 -8.94 -1.76
N ILE A 23 5.62 -7.69 -1.31
CA ILE A 23 5.97 -7.34 0.06
C ILE A 23 4.68 -6.89 0.76
N LEU A 24 4.30 -7.61 1.79
CA LEU A 24 3.17 -7.30 2.63
C LEU A 24 3.64 -6.92 4.03
N GLN A 25 3.00 -5.93 4.64
CA GLN A 25 3.16 -5.57 6.03
C GLN A 25 2.05 -6.23 6.84
N ARG A 26 2.41 -7.11 7.76
CA ARG A 26 1.46 -7.68 8.72
C ARG A 26 1.02 -6.63 9.74
N ALA A 27 -0.10 -6.89 10.42
CA ALA A 27 -0.63 -6.02 11.47
C ALA A 27 0.30 -5.88 12.69
N ASP A 28 1.20 -6.85 12.91
CA ASP A 28 2.23 -6.82 13.94
C ASP A 28 3.45 -5.96 13.55
N GLY A 29 3.47 -5.38 12.35
CA GLY A 29 4.60 -4.60 11.85
C GLY A 29 5.73 -5.45 11.25
N SER A 30 5.56 -6.77 11.14
CA SER A 30 6.50 -7.65 10.45
C SER A 30 6.26 -7.69 8.94
N THR A 31 7.35 -7.86 8.18
CA THR A 31 7.29 -7.95 6.72
C THR A 31 7.10 -9.40 6.28
N LEU A 32 6.09 -9.65 5.46
CA LEU A 32 5.80 -10.91 4.81
C LEU A 32 6.11 -10.81 3.31
N LYS A 33 6.99 -11.67 2.82
CA LYS A 33 7.35 -11.76 1.41
C LYS A 33 6.64 -12.94 0.77
N ILE A 34 5.96 -12.71 -0.35
CA ILE A 34 5.28 -13.76 -1.13
C ILE A 34 5.78 -13.70 -2.58
N THR A 35 6.24 -14.83 -3.08
CA THR A 35 6.73 -15.01 -4.46
C THR A 35 5.80 -15.92 -5.27
N THR A 36 6.11 -16.13 -6.54
CA THR A 36 5.43 -17.11 -7.42
C THR A 36 5.52 -18.56 -6.93
N ASP A 37 6.50 -18.84 -6.07
CA ASP A 37 6.84 -20.20 -5.58
C ASP A 37 6.54 -20.38 -4.08
N THR A 38 6.11 -19.32 -3.41
CA THR A 38 5.75 -19.37 -2.00
C THR A 38 4.52 -20.26 -1.80
N LYS A 39 4.54 -21.13 -0.79
CA LYS A 39 3.43 -22.02 -0.43
C LYS A 39 2.93 -21.68 0.97
N PRO A 40 1.61 -21.76 1.22
CA PRO A 40 0.57 -22.19 0.28
C PRO A 40 0.11 -21.07 -0.67
N TRP A 41 0.49 -19.81 -0.42
CA TRP A 41 0.06 -18.65 -1.20
C TRP A 41 1.18 -18.10 -2.07
N ARG A 42 0.86 -17.84 -3.34
CA ARG A 42 1.75 -17.23 -4.33
C ARG A 42 1.09 -16.05 -5.02
N ILE A 43 1.90 -15.11 -5.51
CA ILE A 43 1.42 -14.03 -6.35
C ILE A 43 1.18 -14.53 -7.78
N GLU A 44 -0.03 -14.33 -8.29
CA GLU A 44 -0.43 -14.69 -9.65
C GLU A 44 -0.30 -13.51 -10.61
N ALA A 45 -0.77 -12.32 -10.21
CA ALA A 45 -0.82 -11.14 -11.07
C ALA A 45 -0.74 -9.85 -10.25
N PHE A 46 -0.28 -8.78 -10.90
CA PHE A 46 -0.29 -7.42 -10.38
C PHE A 46 -0.68 -6.47 -11.51
N ASP A 47 -1.63 -5.57 -11.25
CA ASP A 47 -2.14 -4.61 -12.25
C ASP A 47 -1.61 -3.18 -12.04
N GLY A 48 -0.59 -3.01 -11.20
CA GLY A 48 -0.09 -1.69 -10.80
C GLY A 48 -0.80 -1.10 -9.58
N ARG A 49 -1.97 -1.63 -9.19
CA ARG A 49 -2.79 -1.11 -8.09
C ARG A 49 -3.22 -2.18 -7.09
N LYS A 50 -3.34 -3.43 -7.51
CA LYS A 50 -3.69 -4.59 -6.69
C LYS A 50 -2.92 -5.81 -7.14
N ALA A 51 -2.51 -6.62 -6.19
CA ALA A 51 -1.95 -7.94 -6.44
C ALA A 51 -3.01 -9.02 -6.18
N THR A 52 -3.02 -10.02 -7.05
CA THR A 52 -3.82 -11.22 -6.91
C THR A 52 -2.94 -12.35 -6.38
N PHE A 53 -3.35 -12.92 -5.27
CA PHE A 53 -2.71 -14.07 -4.64
C PHE A 53 -3.61 -15.28 -4.79
N VAL A 54 -3.00 -16.43 -5.10
CA VAL A 54 -3.70 -17.71 -5.22
C VAL A 54 -3.05 -18.74 -4.31
N SER A 55 -3.85 -19.64 -3.77
CA SER A 55 -3.39 -20.81 -3.02
C SER A 55 -3.44 -22.08 -3.86
N ALA A 56 -2.76 -23.12 -3.39
CA ALA A 56 -2.85 -24.45 -4.00
C ALA A 56 -4.25 -25.07 -3.90
N ASP A 57 -5.05 -24.63 -2.92
CA ASP A 57 -6.41 -25.11 -2.64
C ASP A 57 -7.50 -24.26 -3.33
N ASP A 58 -7.20 -23.66 -4.48
CA ASP A 58 -8.10 -22.79 -5.27
C ASP A 58 -8.58 -21.51 -4.54
N GLY A 59 -7.92 -21.14 -3.44
CA GLY A 59 -8.20 -19.90 -2.73
C GLY A 59 -7.62 -18.70 -3.48
N ARG A 60 -8.43 -17.64 -3.66
CA ARG A 60 -8.00 -16.38 -4.28
C ARG A 60 -8.18 -15.22 -3.32
N VAL A 61 -7.16 -14.37 -3.21
CA VAL A 61 -7.16 -13.16 -2.39
C VAL A 61 -6.59 -12.02 -3.20
N GLU A 62 -7.35 -10.94 -3.33
CA GLU A 62 -6.89 -9.70 -3.95
C GLU A 62 -6.46 -8.72 -2.85
N ARG A 63 -5.26 -8.15 -2.96
CA ARG A 63 -4.81 -7.08 -2.06
C ARG A 63 -4.53 -5.83 -2.87
N PRO A 64 -5.21 -4.70 -2.60
CA PRO A 64 -4.78 -3.43 -3.14
C PRO A 64 -3.40 -3.11 -2.60
N LEU A 65 -2.54 -2.60 -3.48
CA LEU A 65 -1.30 -1.94 -3.11
C LEU A 65 -1.73 -0.71 -2.32
N GLU A 66 -1.51 -0.76 -1.02
CA GLU A 66 -1.57 0.45 -0.22
C GLU A 66 -0.39 1.27 -0.71
N ALA A 67 -0.67 2.22 -1.61
CA ALA A 67 0.22 3.34 -1.84
C ALA A 67 0.45 3.90 -0.45
N GLY A 68 1.63 3.62 0.11
CA GLY A 68 1.95 4.04 1.46
C GLY A 68 1.50 5.48 1.54
N THR A 69 0.57 5.79 2.45
CA THR A 69 0.21 7.18 2.73
C THR A 69 1.56 7.88 2.75
N PRO A 70 1.85 8.78 1.78
CA PRO A 70 3.17 9.38 1.70
C PRO A 70 3.45 9.85 3.12
N PRO A 71 4.55 9.41 3.76
CA PRO A 71 4.73 9.53 5.20
C PRO A 71 4.38 10.95 5.55
N ALA A 72 3.20 11.16 6.17
CA ALA A 72 2.39 12.37 6.00
C ALA A 72 3.36 13.51 5.79
N THR A 73 3.59 13.90 4.53
CA THR A 73 4.63 14.88 4.23
C THR A 73 4.20 16.00 5.12
N ARG A 74 4.98 16.24 6.19
CA ARG A 74 4.75 17.35 7.09
C ARG A 74 4.70 18.48 6.10
N THR A 75 3.49 18.95 5.82
CA THR A 75 3.28 20.13 5.02
C THR A 75 4.20 21.10 5.73
N PRO A 76 5.29 21.60 5.10
CA PRO A 76 5.91 22.77 5.68
C PRO A 76 4.74 23.74 5.83
N PRO A 77 4.48 24.29 7.03
CA PRO A 77 3.38 25.23 7.20
C PRO A 77 3.51 26.23 6.07
N GLY A 78 2.50 26.27 5.19
CA GLY A 78 2.55 27.08 3.98
C GLY A 78 2.93 28.51 4.36
N PRO A 79 3.63 29.26 3.48
CA PRO A 79 3.97 30.64 3.76
C PRO A 79 2.68 31.39 4.04
N VAL A 80 2.60 31.90 5.27
CA VAL A 80 1.79 33.04 5.73
C VAL A 80 0.93 33.67 4.64
N MET A 81 -0.32 33.22 4.54
CA MET A 81 -1.35 34.06 3.93
C MET A 81 -1.59 35.18 4.94
N ASP A 82 -0.87 36.27 4.69
CA ASP A 82 -1.08 37.59 5.23
C ASP A 82 -2.58 37.88 5.29
N ARG A 83 -3.16 37.67 6.49
CA ARG A 83 -4.50 38.15 6.81
C ARG A 83 -4.35 39.65 6.98
N ALA A 84 -4.18 40.35 5.85
CA ALA A 84 -4.43 41.77 5.73
C ALA A 84 -5.86 42.01 6.21
N ARG A 85 -5.95 42.35 7.50
CA ARG A 85 -7.16 42.83 8.14
C ARG A 85 -7.58 44.05 7.34
N LYS A 86 -8.70 43.95 6.65
CA LYS A 86 -9.52 45.11 6.35
C LYS A 86 -9.94 45.73 7.69
N PRO A 87 -9.72 47.03 7.92
CA PRO A 87 -10.73 47.81 8.60
C PRO A 87 -11.45 48.69 7.58
N ALA A 88 -12.77 48.71 7.72
CA ALA A 88 -13.63 49.66 7.04
C ALA A 88 -13.34 51.09 7.54
N THR A 89 -13.37 52.06 6.63
CA THR A 89 -13.77 53.43 6.96
C THR A 89 -14.87 53.82 5.98
N ASN A 90 -16.08 53.81 6.49
CA ASN A 90 -17.23 54.50 5.95
C ASN A 90 -17.64 55.48 7.05
N GLN A 91 -17.30 56.76 6.90
CA GLN A 91 -17.88 57.98 7.48
C GLN A 91 -16.96 59.15 7.11
#